data_AF-A0A9X1UUF5-F1
#
_entry.id   AF-A0A9X1UUF5-F1
#
_cell.length_a   1.000
_cell.length_b   1.000
_cell.length_c   1.000
_cell.angle_alpha   90.00
_cell.angle_beta   90.00
_cell.angle_gamma   90.00
#
_symmetry.space_group_name_H-M   'P 1'
#
loop_
_entity.id
_entity.type
_entity.pdbx_description
1 polymer ?
#
loop_
_entity_poly.entity_id
_entity_poly.type
_entity_poly.pdbx_seq_one_letter_code
_entity_poly.pdbx_strand_id
1 'polypeptide(L)'
;MIELYFETDPTKLPNMSSNVLPVRMFGKSALEGMYNSIGGAALQEFRRLQEQPDETAFDLMMLSLAVTAADTFVERNTRAEDAWCRQFKVHLPLLEPDLWQQQRSLLQETLHFLSGDLWDFEFSQSDFQIPSKITHRRARKIHIDNHDSVCLFSGGLDSMIGAIDLTQQGKKPVLVSHAYPKDREKQDDVYNKLRLTNAKFQVVANPRKVKEIPVDVQMRTRSFNFIAFGALIATALSKNHYNNQTVNLYIPENGLISINPPLTARRIGSLSTRTTHPFFLGKLNELFVNIGLP
;
A
#
# COMPACT_ATOMS: atom_id res chain seq x y z
N MET A 1 15.67 -16.84 -7.84
CA MET A 1 14.36 -16.52 -7.24
C MET A 1 14.53 -16.27 -5.75
N ILE A 2 13.99 -15.17 -5.23
CA ILE A 2 14.01 -14.85 -3.79
C ILE A 2 12.63 -15.10 -3.21
N GLU A 3 12.58 -15.85 -2.12
CA GLU A 3 11.34 -16.18 -1.41
C GLU A 3 11.19 -15.30 -0.18
N LEU A 4 10.01 -14.71 -0.02
CA LEU A 4 9.66 -13.91 1.15
C LEU A 4 8.51 -14.58 1.87
N TYR A 5 8.72 -14.91 3.14
CA TYR A 5 7.73 -15.54 3.99
C TYR A 5 7.19 -14.52 4.98
N PHE A 6 5.90 -14.23 4.89
CA PHE A 6 5.23 -13.29 5.76
C PHE A 6 4.47 -14.04 6.84
N GLU A 7 4.63 -13.62 8.09
CA GLU A 7 3.82 -14.15 9.19
C GLU A 7 3.55 -13.10 10.26
N THR A 8 2.42 -13.25 10.96
CA THR A 8 2.10 -12.37 12.11
C THR A 8 2.70 -12.94 13.40
N ASP A 9 2.75 -14.27 13.52
CA ASP A 9 3.45 -15.01 14.56
C ASP A 9 4.90 -15.31 14.12
N PRO A 10 5.93 -14.72 14.77
CA PRO A 10 7.32 -14.96 14.40
C PRO A 10 7.79 -16.41 14.60
N THR A 11 7.07 -17.23 15.38
CA THR A 11 7.44 -18.64 15.60
C THR A 11 7.16 -19.53 14.38
N LYS A 12 6.29 -19.08 13.48
CA LYS A 12 5.97 -19.76 12.21
C LYS A 12 6.91 -19.36 11.06
N LEU A 13 7.79 -18.38 11.26
CA LEU A 13 8.72 -17.93 10.23
C LEU A 13 9.86 -18.95 10.03
N PRO A 14 10.28 -19.21 8.77
CA PRO A 14 11.45 -20.03 8.50
C PRO A 14 12.74 -19.32 8.91
N ASN A 15 13.81 -20.10 9.04
CA ASN A 15 15.15 -19.54 9.24
C ASN A 15 15.58 -18.72 8.03
N MET A 16 16.18 -17.56 8.30
CA MET A 16 16.72 -16.69 7.26
C MET A 16 17.88 -17.37 6.52
N SER A 17 17.92 -17.24 5.20
CA SER A 17 19.01 -17.72 4.36
C SER A 17 19.30 -16.74 3.23
N SER A 18 20.24 -17.07 2.34
CA SER A 18 20.55 -16.21 1.19
C SER A 18 19.32 -15.96 0.31
N ASN A 19 18.44 -16.94 0.12
CA ASN A 19 17.29 -16.85 -0.78
C ASN A 19 15.94 -16.79 -0.07
N VAL A 20 15.92 -16.89 1.27
CA VAL A 20 14.70 -16.88 2.09
C VAL A 20 14.73 -15.69 3.03
N LEU A 21 13.77 -14.79 2.87
CA LEU A 21 13.59 -13.59 3.70
C LEU A 21 12.33 -13.73 4.56
N PRO A 22 12.47 -14.14 5.83
CA PRO A 22 11.37 -14.11 6.78
C PRO A 22 11.00 -12.66 7.15
N VAL A 23 9.71 -12.35 7.15
CA VAL A 23 9.16 -11.02 7.42
C VAL A 23 8.00 -11.11 8.40
N ARG A 24 8.21 -10.56 9.60
CA ARG A 24 7.14 -10.41 10.60
C ARG A 24 6.23 -9.24 10.25
N MET A 25 4.97 -9.53 9.97
CA MET A 25 3.93 -8.53 9.79
C MET A 25 3.46 -7.98 11.13
N PHE A 26 3.19 -6.67 11.16
CA PHE A 26 2.69 -5.92 12.32
C PHE A 26 3.60 -5.94 13.55
N GLY A 27 4.84 -6.42 13.42
CA GLY A 27 5.87 -6.41 14.46
C GLY A 27 6.46 -5.02 14.71
N LYS A 28 7.02 -4.82 15.91
CA LYS A 28 7.65 -3.54 16.32
C LYS A 28 9.07 -3.36 15.78
N SER A 29 9.81 -4.46 15.56
CA SER A 29 11.24 -4.44 15.19
C SER A 29 11.61 -5.67 14.37
N ALA A 30 12.65 -5.54 13.56
CA ALA A 30 13.39 -6.66 13.00
C ALA A 30 14.31 -7.26 14.07
N LEU A 31 14.65 -8.54 13.93
CA LEU A 31 15.53 -9.27 14.85
C LEU A 31 16.64 -9.95 14.06
N GLU A 32 17.88 -9.59 14.36
CA GLU A 32 19.07 -10.08 13.68
C GLU A 32 19.19 -11.61 13.75
N GLY A 33 19.57 -12.23 12.64
CA GLY A 33 19.59 -13.69 12.49
C GLY A 33 18.21 -14.37 12.42
N MET A 34 17.10 -13.64 12.64
CA MET A 34 15.76 -14.24 12.70
C MET A 34 14.80 -13.72 11.63
N TYR A 35 14.47 -12.42 11.62
CA TYR A 35 13.46 -11.88 10.70
C TYR A 35 13.53 -10.35 10.48
N ASN A 36 13.01 -9.93 9.32
CA ASN A 36 12.68 -8.54 9.01
C ASN A 36 11.26 -8.20 9.51
N SER A 37 10.84 -6.93 9.50
CA SER A 37 9.47 -6.58 9.91
C SER A 37 8.85 -5.45 9.09
N ILE A 38 7.52 -5.42 9.03
CA ILE A 38 6.75 -4.38 8.33
C ILE A 38 5.36 -4.19 8.93
N GLY A 39 4.74 -3.04 8.74
CA GLY A 39 3.31 -2.83 8.96
C GLY A 39 2.91 -2.46 10.39
N GLY A 40 3.82 -2.50 11.37
CA GLY A 40 3.48 -2.16 12.76
C GLY A 40 2.88 -0.76 12.93
N ALA A 41 3.37 0.23 12.18
CA ALA A 41 2.80 1.57 12.17
C ALA A 41 1.46 1.64 11.41
N ALA A 42 1.33 0.89 10.31
CA ALA A 42 0.07 0.79 9.56
C ALA A 42 -1.06 0.20 10.42
N LEU A 43 -0.80 -0.87 11.18
CA LEU A 43 -1.79 -1.44 12.10
C LEU A 43 -2.18 -0.45 13.20
N GLN A 44 -1.23 0.33 13.72
CA GLN A 44 -1.56 1.35 14.71
C GLN A 44 -2.47 2.44 14.15
N GLU A 45 -2.19 2.95 12.95
CA GLU A 45 -3.06 3.94 12.29
C GLU A 45 -4.42 3.34 11.92
N PHE A 46 -4.46 2.09 11.42
CA PHE A 46 -5.70 1.36 11.19
C PHE A 46 -6.57 1.29 12.45
N ARG A 47 -6.00 0.93 13.60
CA ARG A 47 -6.73 0.88 14.88
C ARG A 47 -7.22 2.25 15.36
N ARG A 48 -6.69 3.35 14.84
CA ARG A 48 -7.16 4.71 15.14
C ARG A 48 -8.39 5.07 14.32
N LEU A 49 -8.60 4.42 13.17
CA LEU A 49 -9.84 4.50 12.40
C LEU A 49 -11.01 3.97 13.22
N GLN A 50 -12.11 4.72 13.28
CA GLN A 50 -13.25 4.41 14.15
C GLN A 50 -14.36 3.59 13.48
N GLU A 51 -14.04 2.95 12.37
CA GLU A 51 -14.95 2.17 11.52
C GLU A 51 -14.92 0.67 11.85
N GLN A 52 -15.91 -0.08 11.35
CA GLN A 52 -15.82 -1.54 11.36
C GLN A 52 -14.83 -2.00 10.29
N PRO A 53 -13.96 -2.98 10.62
CA PRO A 53 -13.02 -3.52 9.66
C PRO A 53 -13.76 -4.31 8.59
N ASP A 54 -13.17 -4.33 7.39
CA ASP A 54 -13.53 -5.24 6.32
C ASP A 54 -12.34 -6.16 6.05
N GLU A 55 -12.57 -7.47 6.03
CA GLU A 55 -11.49 -8.47 5.95
C GLU A 55 -10.79 -8.43 4.59
N THR A 56 -11.54 -8.32 3.49
CA THR A 56 -10.97 -8.21 2.15
C THR A 56 -10.14 -6.93 1.98
N ALA A 57 -10.63 -5.78 2.46
CA ALA A 57 -9.85 -4.55 2.45
C ALA A 57 -8.60 -4.63 3.35
N PHE A 58 -8.69 -5.35 4.47
CA PHE A 58 -7.55 -5.58 5.35
C PHE A 58 -6.51 -6.49 4.70
N ASP A 59 -6.92 -7.53 3.97
CA ASP A 59 -6.03 -8.36 3.17
C ASP A 59 -5.33 -7.57 2.07
N LEU A 60 -6.03 -6.64 1.40
CA LEU A 60 -5.41 -5.75 0.42
C LEU A 60 -4.31 -4.89 1.07
N MET A 61 -4.54 -4.41 2.30
CA MET A 61 -3.51 -3.75 3.08
C MET A 61 -2.34 -4.71 3.40
N MET A 62 -2.60 -5.95 3.81
CA MET A 62 -1.54 -6.94 4.07
C MET A 62 -0.71 -7.24 2.83
N LEU A 63 -1.36 -7.45 1.68
CA LEU A 63 -0.72 -7.66 0.38
C LEU A 63 0.13 -6.46 -0.03
N SER A 64 -0.39 -5.24 0.08
CA SER A 64 0.37 -4.03 -0.28
C SER A 64 1.60 -3.81 0.61
N LEU A 65 1.51 -4.17 1.90
CA LEU A 65 2.67 -4.20 2.79
C LEU A 65 3.67 -5.27 2.34
N ALA A 66 3.23 -6.49 2.04
CA ALA A 66 4.11 -7.55 1.57
C ALA A 66 4.86 -7.17 0.28
N VAL A 67 4.16 -6.59 -0.69
CA VAL A 67 4.74 -6.05 -1.92
C VAL A 67 5.74 -4.92 -1.63
N THR A 68 5.43 -4.02 -0.70
CA THR A 68 6.35 -2.94 -0.27
C THR A 68 7.61 -3.52 0.39
N ALA A 69 7.46 -4.54 1.24
CA ALA A 69 8.59 -5.23 1.85
C ALA A 69 9.45 -5.88 0.77
N ALA A 70 8.88 -6.66 -0.14
CA ALA A 70 9.63 -7.33 -1.21
C ALA A 70 10.39 -6.33 -2.09
N ASP A 71 9.72 -5.26 -2.54
CA ASP A 71 10.34 -4.20 -3.34
C ASP A 71 11.49 -3.51 -2.61
N THR A 72 11.41 -3.37 -1.28
CA THR A 72 12.45 -2.75 -0.46
C THR A 72 13.57 -3.74 -0.11
N PHE A 73 13.21 -5.00 0.15
CA PHE A 73 14.03 -6.00 0.83
C PHE A 73 15.05 -6.64 -0.10
N VAL A 74 14.70 -6.79 -1.38
CA VAL A 74 15.53 -7.43 -2.39
C VAL A 74 16.19 -6.37 -3.28
N GLU A 75 17.50 -6.21 -3.15
CA GLU A 75 18.26 -5.25 -3.95
C GLU A 75 18.46 -5.73 -5.39
N ARG A 76 18.17 -4.88 -6.39
CA ARG A 76 18.35 -5.23 -7.81
C ARG A 76 19.80 -5.56 -8.18
N ASN A 77 20.76 -4.75 -7.77
CA ASN A 77 22.17 -4.87 -8.18
C ASN A 77 22.80 -6.21 -7.80
N THR A 78 22.36 -6.82 -6.68
CA THR A 78 22.93 -8.06 -6.16
C THR A 78 22.03 -9.26 -6.36
N ARG A 79 20.72 -9.06 -6.59
CA ARG A 79 19.72 -10.14 -6.59
C ARG A 79 18.91 -10.28 -7.89
N ALA A 80 19.11 -9.40 -8.87
CA ALA A 80 18.58 -9.56 -10.22
C ALA A 80 19.68 -10.06 -11.17
N GLU A 81 19.37 -11.02 -12.04
CA GLU A 81 20.34 -11.60 -12.99
C GLU A 81 20.88 -10.55 -13.98
N ASP A 82 20.03 -9.61 -14.38
CA ASP A 82 20.31 -8.50 -15.28
C ASP A 82 20.53 -7.16 -14.54
N ALA A 83 20.69 -7.21 -13.21
CA ALA A 83 20.69 -6.05 -12.32
C ALA A 83 19.42 -5.16 -12.43
N TRP A 84 18.33 -5.68 -12.99
CA TRP A 84 17.13 -4.92 -13.28
C TRP A 84 15.85 -5.63 -12.86
N CYS A 85 15.50 -6.77 -13.48
CA CYS A 85 14.30 -7.54 -13.21
C CYS A 85 14.52 -8.55 -12.08
N ARG A 86 13.88 -8.33 -10.93
CA ARG A 86 13.91 -9.29 -9.81
C ARG A 86 12.80 -10.34 -9.98
N GLN A 87 13.00 -11.49 -9.36
CA GLN A 87 12.00 -12.55 -9.27
C GLN A 87 11.64 -12.81 -7.81
N PHE A 88 10.38 -12.57 -7.48
CA PHE A 88 9.82 -12.74 -6.14
C PHE A 88 8.90 -13.95 -6.08
N LYS A 89 9.00 -14.71 -4.99
CA LYS A 89 7.94 -15.61 -4.55
C LYS A 89 7.48 -15.19 -3.16
N VAL A 90 6.24 -14.75 -3.04
CA VAL A 90 5.67 -14.19 -1.83
C VAL A 90 4.73 -15.20 -1.20
N HIS A 91 5.08 -15.71 -0.02
CA HIS A 91 4.25 -16.57 0.80
C HIS A 91 3.53 -15.70 1.82
N LEU A 92 2.21 -15.53 1.65
CA LEU A 92 1.43 -14.57 2.43
C LEU A 92 0.15 -15.20 2.98
N PRO A 93 0.07 -15.41 4.31
CA PRO A 93 -1.17 -15.74 4.98
C PRO A 93 -2.14 -14.55 4.93
N LEU A 94 -3.37 -14.80 4.47
CA LEU A 94 -4.46 -13.83 4.36
C LEU A 94 -5.72 -14.33 5.07
N LEU A 95 -6.65 -13.43 5.38
CA LEU A 95 -7.93 -13.76 6.03
C LEU A 95 -8.85 -14.52 5.06
N GLU A 96 -8.91 -14.07 3.81
CA GLU A 96 -9.75 -14.63 2.74
C GLU A 96 -8.90 -15.18 1.56
N PRO A 97 -8.00 -16.15 1.78
CA PRO A 97 -6.98 -16.55 0.80
C PRO A 97 -7.54 -17.07 -0.52
N ASP A 98 -8.69 -17.76 -0.50
CA ASP A 98 -9.30 -18.33 -1.71
C ASP A 98 -9.70 -17.24 -2.71
N LEU A 99 -10.18 -16.09 -2.22
CA LEU A 99 -10.52 -14.94 -3.04
C LEU A 99 -9.27 -14.41 -3.77
N TRP A 100 -8.16 -14.27 -3.04
CA TRP A 100 -6.89 -13.78 -3.59
C TRP A 100 -6.22 -14.79 -4.51
N GLN A 101 -6.38 -16.08 -4.25
CA GLN A 101 -5.86 -17.15 -5.10
C GLN A 101 -6.48 -17.09 -6.50
N GLN A 102 -7.77 -16.77 -6.60
CA GLN A 102 -8.45 -16.57 -7.90
C GLN A 102 -7.88 -15.36 -8.66
N GLN A 103 -7.38 -14.34 -7.95
CA GLN A 103 -6.81 -13.13 -8.54
C GLN A 103 -5.29 -13.19 -8.75
N ARG A 104 -4.63 -14.32 -8.46
CA ARG A 104 -3.16 -14.47 -8.54
C ARG A 104 -2.61 -13.98 -9.89
N SER A 105 -3.17 -14.44 -11.00
CA SER A 105 -2.66 -14.08 -12.34
C SER A 105 -2.79 -12.58 -12.62
N LEU A 106 -3.92 -11.98 -12.24
CA LEU A 106 -4.17 -10.54 -12.38
C LEU A 106 -3.20 -9.72 -11.54
N LEU A 107 -2.92 -10.14 -10.29
CA LEU A 107 -1.94 -9.50 -9.42
C LEU A 107 -0.52 -9.56 -10.00
N GLN A 108 -0.12 -10.72 -10.52
CA GLN A 108 1.19 -10.90 -11.16
C GLN A 108 1.36 -9.94 -12.35
N GLU A 109 0.37 -9.89 -13.25
CA GLU A 109 0.37 -8.99 -14.41
C GLU A 109 0.41 -7.51 -13.98
N THR A 110 -0.42 -7.15 -13.02
CA THR A 110 -0.55 -5.77 -12.52
C THR A 110 0.75 -5.27 -11.91
N LEU A 111 1.38 -6.07 -11.04
CA LEU A 111 2.62 -5.70 -10.36
C LEU A 111 3.84 -5.80 -11.30
N HIS A 112 3.82 -6.74 -12.25
CA HIS A 112 4.83 -6.80 -13.30
C HIS A 112 4.80 -5.53 -14.15
N PHE A 113 3.62 -5.10 -14.58
CA PHE A 113 3.48 -3.85 -15.33
C PHE A 113 3.98 -2.66 -14.52
N LEU A 114 3.67 -2.60 -13.22
CA LEU A 114 4.05 -1.48 -12.36
C LEU A 114 5.57 -1.41 -12.12
N SER A 115 6.22 -2.51 -11.75
CA SER A 115 7.61 -2.49 -11.28
C SER A 115 8.64 -2.98 -12.30
N GLY A 116 8.19 -3.75 -13.30
CA GLY A 116 9.04 -4.51 -14.23
C GLY A 116 9.68 -5.76 -13.62
N ASP A 117 9.28 -6.15 -12.40
CA ASP A 117 9.75 -7.38 -11.75
C ASP A 117 8.78 -8.54 -12.01
N LEU A 118 9.24 -9.78 -11.82
CA LEU A 118 8.39 -10.96 -11.88
C LEU A 118 7.91 -11.29 -10.47
N TRP A 119 6.60 -11.40 -10.32
CA TRP A 119 5.93 -11.65 -9.06
C TRP A 119 5.29 -13.03 -9.08
N ASP A 120 5.43 -13.76 -7.99
CA ASP A 120 4.65 -14.95 -7.72
C ASP A 120 4.13 -14.93 -6.28
N PHE A 121 2.96 -15.55 -6.07
CA PHE A 121 2.25 -15.54 -4.80
C PHE A 121 1.77 -16.94 -4.44
N GLU A 122 1.97 -17.31 -3.18
CA GLU A 122 1.33 -18.44 -2.51
C GLU A 122 0.57 -17.90 -1.31
N PHE A 123 -0.76 -17.98 -1.38
CA PHE A 123 -1.64 -17.54 -0.31
C PHE A 123 -2.02 -18.72 0.57
N SER A 124 -2.09 -18.48 1.88
CA SER A 124 -2.52 -19.47 2.87
C SER A 124 -3.49 -18.83 3.87
N GLN A 125 -4.19 -19.66 4.63
CA GLN A 125 -5.10 -19.17 5.68
C GLN A 125 -4.31 -18.54 6.82
N SER A 126 -4.68 -17.31 7.19
CA SER A 126 -4.17 -16.63 8.38
C SER A 126 -5.04 -16.90 9.60
N ASP A 127 -4.40 -17.09 10.75
CA ASP A 127 -5.06 -17.11 12.06
C ASP A 127 -5.16 -15.70 12.69
N PHE A 128 -4.74 -14.67 11.94
CA PHE A 128 -4.67 -13.30 12.47
C PHE A 128 -6.06 -12.75 12.76
N GLN A 129 -6.27 -12.24 13.97
CA GLN A 129 -7.50 -11.55 14.32
C GLN A 129 -7.29 -10.04 14.20
N ILE A 130 -8.12 -9.37 13.40
CA ILE A 130 -8.07 -7.92 13.26
C ILE A 130 -8.29 -7.29 14.64
N PRO A 131 -7.32 -6.50 15.16
CA PRO A 131 -7.43 -5.94 16.49
C PRO A 131 -8.51 -4.87 16.55
N SER A 132 -9.20 -4.80 17.69
CA SER A 132 -10.23 -3.79 17.93
C SER A 132 -9.68 -2.36 17.86
N LYS A 133 -10.58 -1.44 17.45
CA LYS A 133 -10.34 -0.01 17.41
C LYS A 133 -9.94 0.54 18.79
N ILE A 134 -9.09 1.55 18.80
CA ILE A 134 -8.62 2.18 20.04
C ILE A 134 -9.78 2.91 20.71
N THR A 135 -10.09 2.50 21.95
CA THR A 135 -11.19 3.08 22.75
C THR A 135 -10.73 4.20 23.69
N HIS A 136 -9.43 4.25 24.04
CA HIS A 136 -8.87 5.23 24.98
C HIS A 136 -9.26 6.68 24.64
N ARG A 137 -9.82 7.40 25.60
CA ARG A 137 -10.36 8.77 25.41
C ARG A 137 -9.33 9.79 24.94
N ARG A 138 -8.07 9.66 25.37
CA ARG A 138 -6.97 10.57 25.00
C ARG A 138 -6.25 10.19 23.70
N ALA A 139 -6.59 9.04 23.10
CA ALA A 139 -5.97 8.64 21.85
C ALA A 139 -6.47 9.52 20.70
N ARG A 140 -5.57 9.84 19.76
CA ARG A 140 -5.93 10.57 18.54
C ARG A 140 -6.73 9.64 17.62
N LYS A 141 -8.05 9.78 17.58
CA LYS A 141 -8.96 8.98 16.74
C LYS A 141 -9.08 9.57 15.33
N ILE A 142 -9.42 8.73 14.36
CA ILE A 142 -9.68 9.12 12.97
C ILE A 142 -11.16 8.82 12.70
N HIS A 143 -11.92 9.88 12.45
CA HIS A 143 -13.35 9.85 12.16
C HIS A 143 -13.55 10.24 10.70
N ILE A 144 -14.33 9.46 9.96
CA ILE A 144 -14.58 9.67 8.52
C ILE A 144 -16.08 9.76 8.19
N ASP A 145 -16.95 9.83 9.19
CA ASP A 145 -18.42 9.81 9.09
C ASP A 145 -19.03 10.99 8.32
N ASN A 146 -18.26 12.05 8.04
CA ASN A 146 -18.72 13.24 7.31
C ASN A 146 -18.01 13.41 5.95
N HIS A 147 -17.41 12.34 5.43
CA HIS A 147 -16.62 12.34 4.20
C HIS A 147 -17.29 11.51 3.12
N ASP A 148 -17.25 11.98 1.87
CA ASP A 148 -18.00 11.41 0.73
C ASP A 148 -17.12 10.70 -0.31
N SER A 149 -15.81 10.74 -0.12
CA SER A 149 -14.83 10.30 -1.09
C SER A 149 -13.47 10.11 -0.44
N VAL A 150 -12.51 9.61 -1.20
CA VAL A 150 -11.11 9.48 -0.79
C VAL A 150 -10.22 10.18 -1.80
N CYS A 151 -9.18 10.87 -1.35
CA CYS A 151 -8.20 11.50 -2.23
C CYS A 151 -6.78 11.15 -1.77
N LEU A 152 -5.98 10.62 -2.70
CA LEU A 152 -4.56 10.36 -2.43
C LEU A 152 -3.80 11.68 -2.33
N PHE A 153 -3.14 11.87 -1.20
CA PHE A 153 -2.48 13.12 -0.83
C PHE A 153 -1.00 12.88 -0.55
N SER A 154 -0.15 13.11 -1.55
CA SER A 154 1.31 12.91 -1.43
C SER A 154 2.02 14.11 -0.79
N GLY A 155 1.39 15.29 -0.82
CA GLY A 155 2.00 16.57 -0.44
C GLY A 155 2.75 17.25 -1.60
N GLY A 156 2.72 16.67 -2.80
CA GLY A 156 3.18 17.31 -4.04
C GLY A 156 2.13 18.24 -4.64
N LEU A 157 2.56 19.03 -5.64
CA LEU A 157 1.73 20.05 -6.30
C LEU A 157 0.41 19.48 -6.85
N ASP A 158 0.46 18.35 -7.55
CA ASP A 158 -0.72 17.77 -8.19
C ASP A 158 -1.75 17.31 -7.16
N SER A 159 -1.31 16.60 -6.11
CA SER A 159 -2.17 16.19 -5.00
C SER A 159 -2.75 17.38 -4.23
N MET A 160 -2.02 18.49 -4.16
CA MET A 160 -2.47 19.74 -3.57
C MET A 160 -3.56 20.39 -4.41
N ILE A 161 -3.35 20.53 -5.73
CA ILE A 161 -4.36 21.09 -6.65
C ILE A 161 -5.63 20.25 -6.59
N GLY A 162 -5.52 18.91 -6.68
CA GLY A 162 -6.68 18.03 -6.60
C GLY A 162 -7.45 18.14 -5.29
N ALA A 163 -6.77 18.28 -4.15
CA ALA A 163 -7.45 18.50 -2.86
C ALA A 163 -8.20 19.84 -2.80
N ILE A 164 -7.63 20.90 -3.39
CA ILE A 164 -8.28 22.22 -3.49
C ILE A 164 -9.50 22.14 -4.40
N ASP A 165 -9.36 21.56 -5.59
CA ASP A 165 -10.43 21.46 -6.57
C ASP A 165 -11.63 20.68 -6.03
N LEU A 166 -11.38 19.55 -5.36
CA LEU A 166 -12.42 18.76 -4.70
C LEU A 166 -13.15 19.59 -3.62
N THR A 167 -12.38 20.33 -2.81
CA THR A 167 -12.96 21.20 -1.77
C THR A 167 -13.82 22.31 -2.38
N GLN A 168 -13.37 22.94 -3.48
CA GLN A 168 -14.12 23.97 -4.19
C GLN A 168 -15.41 23.43 -4.83
N GLN A 169 -15.41 22.17 -5.26
CA GLN A 169 -16.59 21.46 -5.75
C GLN A 169 -17.54 21.02 -4.63
N GLY A 170 -17.23 21.33 -3.35
CA GLY A 170 -18.03 20.94 -2.20
C GLY A 170 -17.88 19.48 -1.77
N LYS A 171 -16.93 18.73 -2.36
CA LYS A 171 -16.60 17.37 -1.94
C LYS A 171 -15.86 17.38 -0.60
N LYS A 172 -15.97 16.28 0.13
CA LYS A 172 -15.32 16.09 1.44
C LYS A 172 -14.49 14.81 1.41
N PRO A 173 -13.35 14.77 0.70
CA PRO A 173 -12.52 13.58 0.65
C PRO A 173 -11.82 13.32 1.99
N VAL A 174 -11.65 12.06 2.36
CA VAL A 174 -10.60 11.66 3.33
C VAL A 174 -9.26 11.72 2.60
N LEU A 175 -8.29 12.43 3.18
CA LEU A 175 -6.94 12.53 2.61
C LEU A 175 -6.09 11.35 3.07
N VAL A 176 -5.62 10.54 2.13
CA VAL A 176 -4.83 9.34 2.41
C VAL A 176 -3.38 9.56 1.96
N SER A 177 -2.43 9.36 2.86
CA SER A 177 -1.02 9.63 2.60
C SER A 177 -0.11 8.48 3.04
N HIS A 178 0.88 8.13 2.23
CA HIS A 178 2.04 7.36 2.67
C HIS A 178 3.13 8.33 3.17
N ALA A 179 3.29 8.42 4.48
CA ALA A 179 3.92 9.56 5.15
C ALA A 179 5.27 9.20 5.81
N TYR A 180 6.30 8.85 5.02
CA TYR A 180 7.67 8.79 5.58
C TYR A 180 8.01 10.12 6.28
N PRO A 181 8.84 10.14 7.34
CA PRO A 181 8.98 11.32 8.21
C PRO A 181 9.16 12.66 7.47
N LYS A 182 10.04 12.72 6.48
CA LYS A 182 10.28 13.93 5.66
C LYS A 182 9.10 14.31 4.76
N ASP A 183 8.38 13.31 4.24
CA ASP A 183 7.19 13.54 3.41
C ASP A 183 6.02 14.02 4.29
N ARG A 184 5.92 13.49 5.52
CA ARG A 184 4.90 13.87 6.50
C ARG A 184 4.97 15.34 6.87
N GLU A 185 6.16 15.86 7.13
CA GLU A 185 6.36 17.28 7.45
C GLU A 185 5.81 18.18 6.34
N LYS A 186 6.11 17.87 5.08
CA LYS A 186 5.60 18.61 3.92
C LYS A 186 4.08 18.47 3.78
N GLN A 187 3.55 17.25 3.92
CA GLN A 187 2.12 16.99 3.86
C GLN A 187 1.36 17.78 4.94
N ASP A 188 1.88 17.80 6.16
CA ASP A 188 1.27 18.54 7.26
C ASP A 188 1.38 20.07 7.05
N ASP A 189 2.51 20.56 6.54
CA ASP A 189 2.68 21.98 6.19
C ASP A 189 1.68 22.43 5.11
N VAL A 190 1.57 21.68 4.00
CA VAL A 190 0.61 21.98 2.91
C VAL A 190 -0.82 21.93 3.43
N TYR A 191 -1.18 20.87 4.17
CA TYR A 191 -2.50 20.72 4.76
C TYR A 191 -2.89 21.91 5.66
N ASN A 192 -1.96 22.36 6.51
CA ASN A 192 -2.19 23.47 7.42
C ASN A 192 -2.27 24.82 6.69
N LYS A 193 -1.37 25.07 5.73
CA LYS A 193 -1.36 26.30 4.92
C LYS A 193 -2.65 26.47 4.10
N LEU A 194 -3.18 25.37 3.59
CA LEU A 194 -4.45 25.33 2.85
C LEU A 194 -5.68 25.35 3.76
N ARG A 195 -5.49 25.26 5.08
CA ARG A 195 -6.57 25.22 6.08
C ARG A 195 -7.59 24.13 5.77
N LEU A 196 -7.12 22.99 5.27
CA LEU A 196 -7.97 21.83 5.02
C LEU A 196 -8.53 21.33 6.36
N THR A 197 -9.77 20.88 6.36
CA THR A 197 -10.48 20.35 7.54
C THR A 197 -10.84 18.87 7.39
N ASN A 198 -10.40 18.27 6.29
CA ASN A 198 -10.62 16.88 5.94
C ASN A 198 -9.96 15.91 6.93
N ALA A 199 -10.56 14.73 7.11
CA ALA A 199 -9.91 13.67 7.86
C ALA A 199 -8.62 13.26 7.14
N LYS A 200 -7.59 12.94 7.94
CA LYS A 200 -6.30 12.47 7.44
C LYS A 200 -6.03 11.05 7.90
N PHE A 201 -5.73 10.18 6.95
CA PHE A 201 -5.21 8.84 7.19
C PHE A 201 -3.77 8.77 6.67
N GLN A 202 -2.81 9.01 7.57
CA GLN A 202 -1.38 9.09 7.25
C GLN A 202 -0.68 7.82 7.72
N VAL A 203 -0.32 6.93 6.79
CA VAL A 203 0.24 5.62 7.10
C VAL A 203 1.70 5.51 6.66
N VAL A 204 2.49 4.75 7.40
CA VAL A 204 3.85 4.37 7.02
C VAL A 204 3.95 2.85 7.06
N ALA A 205 4.36 2.23 5.96
CA ALA A 205 4.59 0.78 5.93
C ALA A 205 5.74 0.39 6.86
N ASN A 206 6.77 1.25 6.96
CA ASN A 206 7.92 1.14 7.84
C ASN A 206 8.64 -0.23 7.72
N PRO A 207 9.11 -0.59 6.50
CA PRO A 207 9.93 -1.79 6.31
C PRO A 207 11.22 -1.66 7.13
N ARG A 208 11.41 -2.53 8.13
CA ARG A 208 12.62 -2.59 8.96
C ARG A 208 13.39 -3.86 8.63
N LYS A 209 14.65 -3.69 8.24
CA LYS A 209 15.56 -4.78 7.93
C LYS A 209 16.50 -5.11 9.07
N VAL A 210 17.05 -6.33 9.02
CA VAL A 210 18.30 -6.66 9.70
C VAL A 210 19.46 -5.88 9.05
N LYS A 211 20.42 -5.39 9.85
CA LYS A 211 21.44 -4.40 9.44
C LYS A 211 22.34 -4.86 8.28
N GLU A 212 22.46 -6.16 8.05
CA GLU A 212 23.41 -6.74 7.09
C GLU A 212 22.86 -6.87 5.65
N ILE A 213 21.57 -6.59 5.41
CA ILE A 213 20.95 -6.80 4.10
C ILE A 213 20.81 -5.47 3.33
N PRO A 214 21.45 -5.32 2.14
CA PRO A 214 21.31 -4.13 1.28
C PRO A 214 19.86 -3.83 0.90
N VAL A 215 19.54 -2.56 0.60
CA VAL A 215 18.16 -2.11 0.34
C VAL A 215 17.97 -1.49 -1.03
N ASP A 216 16.86 -1.84 -1.68
CA ASP A 216 16.44 -1.14 -2.88
C ASP A 216 15.68 0.13 -2.48
N VAL A 217 16.14 1.27 -2.99
CA VAL A 217 15.58 2.60 -2.67
C VAL A 217 14.71 3.16 -3.80
N GLN A 218 14.45 2.39 -4.87
CA GLN A 218 13.71 2.84 -6.04
C GLN A 218 12.19 2.86 -5.79
N MET A 219 11.68 2.07 -4.85
CA MET A 219 10.27 2.06 -4.40
C MET A 219 9.26 2.02 -5.55
N ARG A 220 9.48 1.17 -6.57
CA ARG A 220 8.67 1.12 -7.79
C ARG A 220 7.23 0.68 -7.53
N THR A 221 6.95 0.01 -6.42
CA THR A 221 5.60 -0.43 -6.05
C THR A 221 4.87 0.53 -5.10
N ARG A 222 5.45 1.68 -4.77
CA ARG A 222 4.92 2.61 -3.76
C ARG A 222 3.48 3.07 -4.05
N SER A 223 3.10 3.24 -5.31
CA SER A 223 1.73 3.66 -5.67
C SER A 223 0.68 2.60 -5.34
N PHE A 224 1.00 1.31 -5.49
CA PHE A 224 0.10 0.22 -5.09
C PHE A 224 -0.25 0.31 -3.61
N ASN A 225 0.72 0.64 -2.76
CA ASN A 225 0.51 0.83 -1.34
C ASN A 225 -0.39 2.04 -1.01
N PHE A 226 -0.19 3.18 -1.70
CA PHE A 226 -1.10 4.33 -1.56
C PHE A 226 -2.53 3.98 -1.94
N ILE A 227 -2.70 3.30 -3.08
CA ILE A 227 -4.01 2.93 -3.61
C ILE A 227 -4.69 1.91 -2.68
N ALA A 228 -3.95 0.93 -2.15
CA ALA A 228 -4.47 -0.02 -1.16
C ALA A 228 -4.98 0.67 0.12
N PHE A 229 -4.23 1.63 0.67
CA PHE A 229 -4.73 2.43 1.80
C PHE A 229 -5.94 3.30 1.42
N GLY A 230 -5.97 3.82 0.19
CA GLY A 230 -7.12 4.57 -0.33
C GLY A 230 -8.38 3.69 -0.41
N ALA A 231 -8.25 2.51 -1.00
CA ALA A 231 -9.30 1.51 -1.11
C ALA A 231 -9.79 1.05 0.27
N LEU A 232 -8.88 0.83 1.23
CA LEU A 232 -9.27 0.52 2.62
C LEU A 232 -10.21 1.58 3.23
N ILE A 233 -9.90 2.86 3.04
CA ILE A 233 -10.76 3.95 3.51
C ILE A 233 -12.06 4.04 2.69
N ALA A 234 -12.00 3.85 1.37
CA ALA A 234 -13.18 3.86 0.50
C ALA A 234 -14.16 2.74 0.87
N THR A 235 -13.66 1.53 1.14
CA THR A 235 -14.45 0.41 1.65
C THR A 235 -15.08 0.72 3.00
N ALA A 236 -14.32 1.32 3.91
CA ALA A 236 -14.85 1.73 5.20
C ALA A 236 -15.99 2.75 5.05
N LEU A 237 -15.85 3.77 4.19
CA LEU A 237 -16.93 4.72 3.88
C LEU A 237 -18.13 4.02 3.28
N SER A 238 -17.92 3.21 2.24
CA SER A 238 -18.97 2.51 1.51
C SER A 238 -19.84 1.65 2.43
N LYS A 239 -19.21 0.77 3.23
CA LYS A 239 -19.91 -0.20 4.07
C LYS A 239 -20.51 0.43 5.32
N ASN A 240 -19.83 1.38 5.96
CA ASN A 240 -20.27 1.93 7.25
C ASN A 240 -21.17 3.17 7.11
N HIS A 241 -21.09 3.92 6.01
CA HIS A 241 -21.76 5.22 5.87
C HIS A 241 -22.61 5.37 4.60
N TYR A 242 -22.39 4.54 3.56
CA TYR A 242 -23.06 4.69 2.26
C TYR A 242 -23.77 3.42 1.77
N ASN A 243 -24.18 2.51 2.65
CA ASN A 243 -24.97 1.32 2.30
C ASN A 243 -24.40 0.49 1.14
N ASN A 244 -23.07 0.29 1.12
CA ASN A 244 -22.34 -0.42 0.06
C ASN A 244 -22.35 0.27 -1.32
N GLN A 245 -22.59 1.59 -1.38
CA GLN A 245 -22.44 2.34 -2.63
C GLN A 245 -20.95 2.56 -2.97
N THR A 246 -20.63 2.63 -4.26
CA THR A 246 -19.29 2.97 -4.75
C THR A 246 -18.83 4.33 -4.23
N VAL A 247 -17.59 4.37 -3.74
CA VAL A 247 -16.96 5.60 -3.23
C VAL A 247 -15.78 5.95 -4.12
N ASN A 248 -15.76 7.18 -4.64
CA ASN A 248 -14.70 7.61 -5.53
C ASN A 248 -13.35 7.74 -4.79
N LEU A 249 -12.33 7.04 -5.32
CA LEU A 249 -10.93 7.22 -4.95
C LEU A 249 -10.22 8.12 -5.98
N TYR A 250 -9.98 9.37 -5.62
CA TYR A 250 -9.30 10.33 -6.47
C TYR A 250 -7.78 10.18 -6.38
N ILE A 251 -7.13 10.18 -7.54
CA ILE A 251 -5.67 10.14 -7.70
C ILE A 251 -5.25 11.36 -8.54
N PRO A 252 -4.99 12.52 -7.92
CA PRO A 252 -4.55 13.69 -8.66
C PRO A 252 -3.12 13.52 -9.17
N GLU A 253 -2.92 13.66 -10.47
CA GLU A 253 -1.62 13.57 -11.15
C GLU A 253 -1.69 14.29 -12.50
N ASN A 254 -0.55 14.75 -13.01
CA ASN A 254 -0.44 15.28 -14.35
C ASN A 254 -0.63 14.19 -15.42
N GLY A 255 -1.65 14.32 -16.28
CA GLY A 255 -2.00 13.29 -17.28
C GLY A 255 -0.88 12.94 -18.27
N LEU A 256 -0.03 13.90 -18.66
CA LEU A 256 1.12 13.61 -19.54
C LEU A 256 2.17 12.75 -18.82
N ILE A 257 2.38 13.01 -17.52
CA ILE A 257 3.26 12.22 -16.66
C ILE A 257 2.63 10.85 -16.39
N SER A 258 1.31 10.73 -16.21
CA SER A 258 0.63 9.44 -16.03
C SER A 258 0.81 8.50 -17.23
N ILE A 259 0.66 9.02 -18.45
CA ILE A 259 0.78 8.24 -19.68
C ILE A 259 2.24 7.86 -19.96
N ASN A 260 3.20 8.71 -19.56
CA ASN A 260 4.63 8.52 -19.82
C ASN A 260 4.94 8.19 -21.29
N PRO A 261 4.58 9.05 -22.26
CA PRO A 261 4.91 8.78 -23.65
C PRO A 261 6.44 8.63 -23.81
N PRO A 262 6.93 7.63 -24.57
CA PRO A 262 8.36 7.30 -24.67
C PRO A 262 9.10 8.27 -25.61
N LEU A 263 9.04 9.56 -25.30
CA LEU A 263 9.62 10.64 -26.10
C LEU A 263 11.15 10.74 -25.94
N THR A 264 11.74 9.97 -25.01
CA THR A 264 13.19 9.90 -24.79
C THR A 264 13.59 8.48 -24.37
N ALA A 265 14.85 8.11 -24.57
CA ALA A 265 15.38 6.81 -24.13
C ALA A 265 15.23 6.58 -22.60
N ARG A 266 15.18 7.65 -21.80
CA ARG A 266 14.93 7.60 -20.35
C ARG A 266 13.48 7.23 -19.98
N ARG A 267 12.59 7.07 -20.96
CA ARG A 267 11.16 6.76 -20.77
C ARG A 267 10.77 5.37 -21.28
N ILE A 268 11.74 4.51 -21.58
CA ILE A 268 11.50 3.14 -22.08
C ILE A 268 11.29 2.17 -20.91
N GLY A 269 10.25 1.34 -20.97
CA GLY A 269 10.08 0.25 -20.01
C GLY A 269 9.80 0.74 -18.58
N SER A 270 10.44 0.12 -17.59
CA SER A 270 10.35 0.50 -16.17
C SER A 270 11.30 1.64 -15.77
N LEU A 271 11.95 2.30 -16.74
CA LEU A 271 12.65 3.58 -16.52
C LEU A 271 11.66 4.74 -16.27
N SER A 272 10.37 4.53 -16.57
CA SER A 272 9.32 5.51 -16.33
C SER A 272 8.36 5.07 -15.22
N THR A 273 7.88 6.04 -14.45
CA THR A 273 6.96 5.83 -13.32
C THR A 273 5.54 5.55 -13.80
N ARG A 274 5.10 4.29 -13.75
CA ARG A 274 3.76 3.86 -14.20
C ARG A 274 2.68 3.98 -13.11
N THR A 275 2.90 4.84 -12.12
CA THR A 275 2.16 4.91 -10.85
C THR A 275 0.68 5.19 -11.00
N THR A 276 0.31 5.97 -12.02
CA THR A 276 -1.07 6.38 -12.35
C THR A 276 -1.42 6.07 -13.81
N HIS A 277 -0.67 5.15 -14.42
CA HIS A 277 -0.88 4.80 -15.82
C HIS A 277 -2.27 4.16 -16.02
N PRO A 278 -3.05 4.53 -17.06
CA PRO A 278 -4.41 4.04 -17.25
C PRO A 278 -4.55 2.51 -17.27
N PHE A 279 -3.61 1.80 -17.89
CA PHE A 279 -3.58 0.33 -17.87
C PHE A 279 -3.45 -0.24 -16.45
N PHE A 280 -2.57 0.33 -15.62
CA PHE A 280 -2.38 -0.11 -14.24
C PHE A 280 -3.63 0.15 -13.39
N LEU A 281 -4.23 1.34 -13.52
CA LEU A 281 -5.46 1.69 -12.81
C LEU A 281 -6.65 0.85 -13.28
N GLY A 282 -6.73 0.55 -14.58
CA GLY A 282 -7.75 -0.36 -15.13
C GLY A 282 -7.67 -1.75 -14.55
N LYS A 283 -6.46 -2.32 -14.45
CA LYS A 283 -6.22 -3.63 -13.82
C LYS A 283 -6.52 -3.63 -12.32
N LEU A 284 -6.24 -2.54 -11.61
CA LEU A 284 -6.63 -2.39 -10.20
C LEU A 284 -8.15 -2.29 -10.03
N ASN A 285 -8.85 -1.58 -10.91
CA ASN A 285 -10.31 -1.56 -10.87
C ASN A 285 -10.92 -2.94 -11.15
N GLU A 286 -10.36 -3.67 -12.13
CA GLU A 286 -10.73 -5.07 -12.38
C GLU A 286 -10.53 -5.93 -11.12
N LEU A 287 -9.36 -5.78 -10.47
CA LEU A 287 -9.08 -6.47 -9.22
C LEU A 287 -10.12 -6.13 -8.14
N PHE A 288 -10.40 -4.85 -7.90
CA PHE A 288 -11.34 -4.38 -6.89
C PHE A 288 -12.75 -4.93 -7.11
N VAL A 289 -13.23 -4.90 -8.35
CA VAL A 289 -14.51 -5.49 -8.73
C VAL A 289 -14.53 -6.99 -8.43
N ASN A 290 -13.49 -7.72 -8.81
CA ASN A 290 -13.43 -9.18 -8.63
C ASN A 290 -13.38 -9.59 -7.15
N ILE A 291 -12.80 -8.77 -6.29
CA ILE A 291 -12.74 -9.02 -4.83
C ILE A 291 -13.87 -8.34 -4.05
N GLY A 292 -14.83 -7.69 -4.73
CA GLY A 292 -15.98 -7.07 -4.08
C GLY A 292 -15.68 -5.80 -3.27
N LEU A 293 -14.60 -5.07 -3.62
CA LEU A 293 -14.36 -3.73 -3.08
C LEU A 293 -15.11 -2.67 -3.91
N PRO A 294 -15.62 -1.61 -3.25
CA PRO A 294 -16.52 -0.63 -3.85
C PRO A 294 -15.83 0.44 -4.70
#